data_AF-A0A959IL91-F1
#
_entry.id   AF-A0A959IL91-F1
#
_cell.length_a   1.000
_cell.length_b   1.000
_cell.length_c   1.000
_cell.angle_alpha   90.00
_cell.angle_beta   90.00
_cell.angle_gamma   90.00
#
_symmetry.space_group_name_H-M   'P 1'
#
loop_
_entity.id
_entity.type
_entity.pdbx_description
1 polymer ?
#
loop_
_entity_poly.entity_id
_entity_poly.type
_entity_poly.pdbx_seq_one_letter_code
_entity_poly.pdbx_strand_id
1 'polypeptide(L)'
;MNKFKIILVVAGLLLTGFVAGFLTNRQLVRNHIHRVRQWDREEQFGDRILQRVEATPEQREALRPLLERYGEKYHELTLDQRQTRKAFFDSLHLEMSPYLDSLQQEKLERVRRFIQRGPVRRPGPDGPPTGEQDREQ
;
A
#
# COMPACT_ATOMS: atom_id res chain seq x y z
N MET A 1 -18.72 -6.20 51.79
CA MET A 1 -19.08 -5.22 50.73
C MET A 1 -17.89 -4.46 50.11
N ASN A 2 -16.62 -4.85 50.36
CA ASN A 2 -15.46 -4.09 49.85
C ASN A 2 -14.74 -4.77 48.66
N LYS A 3 -14.91 -6.09 48.47
CA LYS A 3 -14.27 -6.86 47.38
C LYS A 3 -14.74 -6.41 46.00
N PHE A 4 -16.03 -6.10 45.86
CA PHE A 4 -16.60 -5.63 44.59
C PHE A 4 -16.06 -4.25 44.20
N LYS A 5 -15.88 -3.34 45.16
CA LYS A 5 -15.28 -2.02 44.93
C LYS A 5 -13.81 -2.14 44.48
N ILE A 6 -13.05 -3.05 45.09
CA ILE A 6 -11.65 -3.30 44.71
C ILE A 6 -11.57 -3.86 43.29
N ILE A 7 -12.41 -4.84 42.94
CA ILE A 7 -12.47 -5.40 41.57
C ILE A 7 -12.81 -4.31 40.55
N LEU A 8 -13.74 -3.41 40.87
CA LEU A 8 -14.15 -2.32 39.98
C LEU A 8 -13.04 -1.30 39.76
N VAL A 9 -12.28 -0.97 40.82
CA VAL A 9 -11.12 -0.08 40.73
C VAL A 9 -10.00 -0.70 39.89
N VAL A 10 -9.72 -2.00 40.09
CA VAL A 10 -8.69 -2.73 39.33
C VAL A 10 -9.08 -2.85 37.86
N ALA A 11 -10.35 -3.16 37.56
CA ALA A 11 -10.84 -3.24 36.19
C ALA A 11 -10.79 -1.87 35.49
N GLY A 12 -11.11 -0.79 36.20
CA GLY A 12 -10.99 0.58 35.69
C GLY A 12 -9.55 0.94 35.34
N LEU A 13 -8.59 0.59 36.20
CA LEU A 13 -7.16 0.84 35.95
C LEU A 13 -6.66 0.06 34.73
N LEU A 14 -7.07 -1.21 34.59
CA LEU A 14 -6.76 -2.06 33.45
C LEU A 14 -7.33 -1.50 32.14
N LEU A 15 -8.60 -1.09 32.14
CA LEU A 15 -9.24 -0.46 30.98
C LEU A 15 -8.54 0.83 30.57
N THR A 16 -8.16 1.66 31.54
CA THR A 16 -7.50 2.93 31.27
C THR A 16 -6.10 2.70 30.67
N GLY A 17 -5.32 1.77 31.24
CA GLY A 17 -4.03 1.37 30.68
C GLY A 17 -4.15 0.72 29.30
N PHE A 18 -5.18 -0.10 29.09
CA PHE A 18 -5.46 -0.74 27.81
C PHE A 18 -5.83 0.28 26.72
N VAL A 19 -6.72 1.22 27.01
CA VAL A 19 -7.13 2.26 26.06
C VAL A 19 -5.95 3.19 25.74
N ALA A 20 -5.15 3.58 26.75
CA ALA A 20 -3.94 4.38 26.55
C ALA A 20 -2.90 3.65 25.70
N GLY A 21 -2.65 2.36 25.98
CA GLY A 21 -1.74 1.53 25.19
C GLY A 21 -2.24 1.29 23.77
N PHE A 22 -3.53 1.04 23.59
CA PHE A 22 -4.16 0.79 22.29
C PHE A 22 -4.18 2.04 21.42
N LEU A 23 -4.49 3.21 21.97
CA LEU A 23 -4.45 4.48 21.23
C LEU A 23 -3.02 4.84 20.82
N THR A 24 -2.05 4.68 21.73
CA THR A 24 -0.63 4.91 21.45
C THR A 24 -0.13 3.97 20.36
N ASN A 25 -0.49 2.69 20.44
CA ASN A 25 -0.14 1.70 19.43
C ASN A 25 -0.82 2.01 18.08
N ARG A 26 -2.10 2.40 18.05
CA ARG A 26 -2.82 2.70 16.79
C ARG A 26 -2.21 3.89 16.04
N GLN A 27 -1.72 4.91 16.75
CA GLN A 27 -1.13 6.10 16.14
C GLN A 27 0.32 5.86 15.69
N LEU A 28 1.11 5.13 16.48
CA LEU A 28 2.47 4.70 16.10
C LEU A 28 2.45 3.68 14.96
N VAL A 29 1.56 2.69 15.00
CA VAL A 29 1.40 1.67 13.95
C VAL A 29 0.95 2.30 12.64
N ARG A 30 0.06 3.31 12.66
CA ARG A 30 -0.37 3.97 11.42
C ARG A 30 0.75 4.78 10.76
N ASN A 31 1.58 5.47 11.54
CA ASN A 31 2.71 6.23 11.02
C ASN A 31 3.91 5.33 10.64
N HIS A 32 4.14 4.24 11.39
CA HIS A 32 5.22 3.29 11.10
C HIS A 32 4.86 2.35 9.94
N ILE A 33 3.61 1.87 9.82
CA ILE A 33 3.17 1.08 8.66
C ILE A 33 3.17 1.93 7.39
N HIS A 34 2.83 3.22 7.45
CA HIS A 34 2.96 4.09 6.28
C HIS A 34 4.43 4.24 5.87
N ARG A 35 5.34 4.41 6.82
CA ARG A 35 6.78 4.53 6.57
C ARG A 35 7.43 3.22 6.12
N VAL A 36 7.02 2.07 6.66
CA VAL A 36 7.52 0.73 6.27
C VAL A 36 6.93 0.26 4.94
N ARG A 37 5.64 0.51 4.66
CA ARG A 37 5.07 0.28 3.31
C ARG A 37 5.58 1.27 2.27
N GLN A 38 6.08 2.45 2.69
CA GLN A 38 6.80 3.37 1.81
C GLN A 38 8.22 2.87 1.57
N TRP A 39 8.93 2.38 2.60
CA TRP A 39 10.22 1.70 2.45
C TRP A 39 10.16 0.53 1.46
N ASP A 40 9.17 -0.37 1.54
CA ASP A 40 9.01 -1.44 0.53
C ASP A 40 8.81 -0.95 -0.91
N ARG A 41 8.37 0.32 -1.11
CA ARG A 41 8.14 0.91 -2.44
C ARG A 41 9.31 1.77 -2.91
N GLU A 42 9.97 2.47 -2.01
CA GLU A 42 11.11 3.36 -2.26
C GLU A 42 12.42 2.56 -2.35
N GLU A 43 12.60 1.56 -1.49
CA GLU A 43 13.74 0.65 -1.49
C GLU A 43 13.76 -0.16 -2.79
N GLN A 44 12.59 -0.62 -3.29
CA GLN A 44 12.48 -1.25 -4.61
C GLN A 44 12.81 -0.31 -5.78
N PHE A 45 12.59 1.00 -5.65
CA PHE A 45 12.92 1.95 -6.73
C PHE A 45 14.44 2.14 -6.82
N GLY A 46 15.08 2.46 -5.69
CA GLY A 46 16.53 2.61 -5.62
C GLY A 46 17.28 1.33 -5.98
N ASP A 47 16.87 0.21 -5.42
CA ASP A 47 17.55 -1.07 -5.63
C ASP A 47 17.46 -1.57 -7.06
N ARG A 48 16.33 -1.36 -7.76
CA ARG A 48 16.22 -1.68 -9.19
C ARG A 48 17.17 -0.85 -10.05
N ILE A 49 17.35 0.43 -9.72
CA ILE A 49 18.28 1.30 -10.44
C ILE A 49 19.71 0.82 -10.17
N LEU A 50 20.07 0.62 -8.90
CA LEU A 50 21.40 0.13 -8.49
C LEU A 50 21.73 -1.23 -9.10
N GLN A 51 20.75 -2.12 -9.21
CA GLN A 51 20.90 -3.41 -9.87
C GLN A 51 21.10 -3.25 -11.37
N ARG A 52 20.31 -2.38 -12.03
CA ARG A 52 20.38 -2.17 -13.49
C ARG A 52 21.69 -1.55 -13.95
N VAL A 53 22.26 -0.68 -13.12
CA VAL A 53 23.57 -0.03 -13.38
C VAL A 53 24.74 -0.83 -12.81
N GLU A 54 24.47 -1.98 -12.21
CA GLU A 54 25.49 -2.88 -11.65
C GLU A 54 26.42 -2.15 -10.64
N ALA A 55 25.83 -1.32 -9.77
CA ALA A 55 26.57 -0.51 -8.82
C ALA A 55 27.41 -1.36 -7.85
N THR A 56 28.67 -0.95 -7.62
CA THR A 56 29.56 -1.57 -6.62
C THR A 56 29.03 -1.34 -5.20
N PRO A 57 29.48 -2.11 -4.20
CA PRO A 57 29.06 -1.92 -2.80
C PRO A 57 29.26 -0.48 -2.30
N GLU A 58 30.40 0.13 -2.62
CA GLU A 58 30.74 1.50 -2.22
C GLU A 58 29.85 2.52 -2.93
N GLN A 59 29.54 2.30 -4.21
CA GLN A 59 28.62 3.14 -4.96
C GLN A 59 27.18 3.01 -4.44
N ARG A 60 26.76 1.81 -4.04
CA ARG A 60 25.43 1.59 -3.45
C ARG A 60 25.27 2.38 -2.16
N GLU A 61 26.25 2.34 -1.29
CA GLU A 61 26.22 3.10 -0.02
C GLU A 61 26.20 4.62 -0.27
N ALA A 62 27.00 5.09 -1.22
CA ALA A 62 27.03 6.51 -1.59
C ALA A 62 25.73 6.99 -2.28
N LEU A 63 25.09 6.15 -3.10
CA LEU A 63 23.92 6.52 -3.91
C LEU A 63 22.58 6.28 -3.20
N ARG A 64 22.53 5.42 -2.17
CA ARG A 64 21.31 5.12 -1.40
C ARG A 64 20.57 6.37 -0.91
N PRO A 65 21.20 7.35 -0.22
CA PRO A 65 20.48 8.54 0.24
C PRO A 65 19.95 9.43 -0.90
N LEU A 66 20.63 9.44 -2.06
CA LEU A 66 20.16 10.15 -3.24
C LEU A 66 18.91 9.48 -3.81
N LEU A 67 18.93 8.16 -3.94
CA LEU A 67 17.84 7.37 -4.51
C LEU A 67 16.61 7.34 -3.61
N GLU A 68 16.78 7.35 -2.29
CA GLU A 68 15.66 7.48 -1.34
C GLU A 68 14.92 8.80 -1.55
N ARG A 69 15.63 9.93 -1.58
CA ARG A 69 15.03 11.26 -1.78
C ARG A 69 14.29 11.39 -3.12
N TYR A 70 14.83 10.79 -4.18
CA TYR A 70 14.15 10.78 -5.49
C TYR A 70 13.04 9.73 -5.57
N GLY A 71 13.14 8.65 -4.80
CA GLY A 71 12.11 7.64 -4.65
C GLY A 71 10.82 8.21 -4.07
N GLU A 72 10.91 9.04 -3.02
CA GLU A 72 9.76 9.75 -2.44
C GLU A 72 9.06 10.64 -3.49
N LYS A 73 9.83 11.48 -4.20
CA LYS A 73 9.29 12.35 -5.26
C LYS A 73 8.65 11.56 -6.39
N TYR A 74 9.27 10.44 -6.78
CA TYR A 74 8.72 9.55 -7.79
C TYR A 74 7.41 8.89 -7.32
N HIS A 75 7.32 8.56 -6.03
CA HIS A 75 6.11 8.01 -5.44
C HIS A 75 4.96 9.01 -5.49
N GLU A 76 5.21 10.26 -5.07
CA GLU A 76 4.22 11.36 -5.15
C GLU A 76 3.74 11.58 -6.59
N LEU A 77 4.67 11.67 -7.54
CA LEU A 77 4.35 11.81 -8.96
C LEU A 77 3.49 10.65 -9.47
N THR A 78 3.81 9.42 -9.03
CA THR A 78 3.03 8.23 -9.42
C THR A 78 1.61 8.27 -8.85
N LEU A 79 1.43 8.76 -7.62
CA LEU A 79 0.11 8.89 -6.99
C LEU A 79 -0.76 9.91 -7.74
N ASP A 80 -0.20 11.08 -8.05
CA ASP A 80 -0.88 12.12 -8.81
C ASP A 80 -1.30 11.62 -10.20
N GLN A 81 -0.36 11.02 -10.95
CA GLN A 81 -0.66 10.44 -12.25
C GLN A 81 -1.72 9.33 -12.20
N ARG A 82 -1.82 8.56 -11.11
CA ARG A 82 -2.88 7.56 -10.95
C ARG A 82 -4.26 8.20 -10.88
N GLN A 83 -4.40 9.31 -10.14
CA GLN A 83 -5.66 10.04 -10.05
C GLN A 83 -6.04 10.65 -11.40
N THR A 84 -5.10 11.31 -12.06
CA THR A 84 -5.30 11.91 -13.38
C THR A 84 -5.68 10.87 -14.42
N ARG A 85 -4.98 9.72 -14.47
CA ARG A 85 -5.34 8.60 -15.37
C ARG A 85 -6.73 8.05 -15.07
N LYS A 86 -7.10 7.90 -13.79
CA LYS A 86 -8.43 7.43 -13.41
C LYS A 86 -9.51 8.38 -13.94
N ALA A 87 -9.37 9.68 -13.68
CA ALA A 87 -10.33 10.68 -14.11
C ALA A 87 -10.49 10.69 -15.64
N PHE A 88 -9.36 10.67 -16.37
CA PHE A 88 -9.35 10.58 -17.82
C PHE A 88 -10.13 9.36 -18.34
N PHE A 89 -9.89 8.17 -17.78
CA PHE A 89 -10.58 6.96 -18.20
C PHE A 89 -12.06 6.92 -17.79
N ASP A 90 -12.43 7.55 -16.67
CA ASP A 90 -13.83 7.69 -16.28
C ASP A 90 -14.60 8.56 -17.28
N SER A 91 -14.00 9.67 -17.75
CA SER A 91 -14.58 10.50 -18.81
C SER A 91 -14.70 9.73 -20.13
N LEU A 92 -13.63 9.06 -20.55
CA LEU A 92 -13.64 8.22 -21.76
C LEU A 92 -14.73 7.14 -21.69
N HIS A 93 -14.91 6.52 -20.51
CA HIS A 93 -15.94 5.51 -20.32
C HIS A 93 -17.34 6.08 -20.53
N LEU A 94 -17.64 7.24 -19.95
CA LEU A 94 -18.93 7.91 -20.09
C LEU A 94 -19.22 8.29 -21.54
N GLU A 95 -18.21 8.79 -22.25
CA GLU A 95 -18.34 9.18 -23.66
C GLU A 95 -18.47 7.98 -24.59
N MET A 96 -17.77 6.88 -24.32
CA MET A 96 -17.83 5.68 -25.17
C MET A 96 -19.08 4.82 -24.93
N SER A 97 -19.61 4.78 -23.71
CA SER A 97 -20.68 3.85 -23.33
C SER A 97 -21.93 3.88 -24.23
N PRO A 98 -22.41 5.03 -24.74
CA PRO A 98 -23.58 5.07 -25.62
C PRO A 98 -23.36 4.40 -26.98
N TYR A 99 -22.10 4.23 -27.41
CA TYR A 99 -21.75 3.66 -28.71
C TYR A 99 -21.51 2.15 -28.66
N LEU A 100 -21.61 1.55 -27.47
CA LEU A 100 -21.27 0.15 -27.23
C LEU A 100 -22.51 -0.67 -26.90
N ASP A 101 -22.53 -1.91 -27.38
CA ASP A 101 -23.50 -2.89 -26.93
C ASP A 101 -23.23 -3.36 -25.49
N SER A 102 -24.17 -4.08 -24.90
CA SER A 102 -24.08 -4.54 -23.50
C SER A 102 -22.88 -5.45 -23.23
N LEU A 103 -22.48 -6.27 -24.20
CA LEU A 103 -21.34 -7.18 -24.10
C LEU A 103 -20.00 -6.42 -24.16
N GLN A 104 -19.95 -5.35 -24.95
CA GLN A 104 -18.81 -4.44 -25.07
C GLN A 104 -18.68 -3.53 -23.84
N GLN A 105 -19.80 -3.08 -23.26
CA GLN A 105 -19.79 -2.30 -22.00
C GLN A 105 -19.19 -3.11 -20.85
N GLU A 106 -19.49 -4.40 -20.74
CA GLU A 106 -18.89 -5.26 -19.71
C GLU A 106 -17.36 -5.44 -19.90
N LYS A 107 -16.90 -5.49 -21.16
CA LYS A 107 -15.46 -5.50 -21.48
C LYS A 107 -14.81 -4.16 -21.13
N LEU A 108 -15.48 -3.05 -21.43
CA LEU A 108 -15.00 -1.71 -21.09
C LEU A 108 -14.87 -1.53 -19.57
N GLU A 109 -15.82 -2.03 -18.79
CA GLU A 109 -15.75 -2.02 -17.31
C GLU A 109 -14.62 -2.90 -16.76
N ARG A 110 -14.28 -4.00 -17.43
CA ARG A 110 -13.07 -4.79 -17.07
C ARG A 110 -11.79 -3.99 -17.31
N VAL A 111 -11.69 -3.31 -18.45
CA VAL A 111 -10.55 -2.45 -18.77
C VAL A 111 -10.43 -1.29 -17.78
N ARG A 112 -11.55 -0.63 -17.47
CA ARG A 112 -11.63 0.44 -16.47
C ARG A 112 -11.13 -0.03 -15.09
N ARG A 113 -11.61 -1.18 -14.61
CA ARG A 113 -11.15 -1.77 -13.34
C ARG A 113 -9.66 -2.13 -13.35
N PHE A 114 -9.14 -2.63 -14.47
CA PHE A 114 -7.71 -2.95 -14.59
C PHE A 114 -6.84 -1.68 -14.47
N ILE A 115 -7.22 -0.61 -15.16
CA ILE A 115 -6.50 0.66 -15.13
C ILE A 115 -6.56 1.31 -13.75
N GLN A 116 -7.73 1.29 -13.11
CA GLN A 116 -7.93 1.87 -11.77
C GLN A 116 -7.15 1.12 -10.69
N ARG A 117 -7.06 -0.22 -10.78
CA ARG A 117 -6.29 -1.02 -9.83
C ARG A 117 -4.77 -0.91 -10.05
N GLY A 118 -4.35 -0.42 -11.21
CA GLY A 118 -2.96 -0.46 -11.65
C GLY A 118 -2.52 -1.89 -11.97
N PRO A 119 -1.28 -2.07 -12.48
CA PRO A 119 -0.78 -3.41 -12.78
C PRO A 119 -0.82 -4.27 -11.52
N VAL A 120 -1.50 -5.43 -11.61
CA VAL A 120 -1.41 -6.50 -10.60
C VAL A 120 0.06 -6.87 -10.52
N ARG A 121 0.73 -6.46 -9.44
CA ARG A 121 2.10 -6.92 -9.16
C ARG A 121 1.99 -8.41 -8.89
N ARG A 122 2.31 -9.24 -9.89
CA ARG A 122 2.66 -10.63 -9.62
C ARG A 122 3.76 -10.59 -8.56
N PRO A 123 3.68 -11.39 -7.48
CA PRO A 123 4.81 -11.57 -6.58
C PRO A 123 6.04 -11.87 -7.46
N GLY A 124 7.16 -11.20 -7.18
CA GLY A 124 8.42 -11.56 -7.83
C GLY A 124 8.77 -13.02 -7.51
N PRO A 125 9.76 -13.59 -8.18
CA PRO A 125 10.23 -14.97 -7.94
C PRO A 125 10.47 -15.28 -6.45
N ASP A 126 10.78 -14.27 -5.64
CA ASP A 126 11.14 -14.39 -4.21
C ASP A 126 9.98 -14.02 -3.24
N GLY A 127 8.76 -13.84 -3.74
CA GLY A 127 7.60 -13.61 -2.88
C GLY A 127 7.08 -14.91 -2.25
N PRO A 128 6.66 -14.92 -0.96
CA PRO A 128 6.06 -16.11 -0.37
C PRO A 128 4.83 -16.53 -1.19
N PRO A 129 4.66 -17.83 -1.50
CA PRO A 129 3.58 -18.31 -2.35
C PRO A 129 2.25 -17.96 -1.68
N THR A 130 1.54 -17.00 -2.27
CA THR A 130 0.19 -16.64 -1.87
C THR A 130 -0.75 -17.53 -2.67
N GLY A 131 -1.12 -18.70 -2.16
CA GLY A 131 -2.08 -19.52 -2.90
C GLY A 131 -2.39 -20.96 -2.48
N GLU A 132 -2.06 -21.44 -1.29
CA GLU A 132 -2.40 -22.84 -0.90
C GLU A 132 -3.22 -23.01 0.38
N GLN A 133 -3.68 -21.95 1.04
CA GLN A 133 -4.49 -22.11 2.28
C GLN A 133 -6.00 -21.92 2.12
N ASP A 134 -6.51 -21.51 0.96
CA ASP A 134 -7.95 -21.25 0.76
C ASP A 134 -8.67 -22.34 -0.07
N ARG A 135 -8.13 -23.56 -0.14
CA ARG A 135 -8.75 -24.69 -0.87
C ARG A 135 -9.27 -25.85 -0.01
N GLU A 136 -9.29 -25.70 1.31
CA GLU A 136 -9.89 -26.69 2.20
C GLU A 136 -10.75 -26.04 3.28
N GLN A 137 -11.88 -25.43 2.87
CA GLN A 137 -13.14 -25.41 3.65
C GLN A 137 -14.33 -25.36 2.69
#